data_AF-A0A931PL07-F1
#
_entry.id   AF-A0A931PL07-F1
#
_cell.length_a   1.000
_cell.length_b   1.000
_cell.length_c   1.000
_cell.angle_alpha   90.00
_cell.angle_beta   90.00
_cell.angle_gamma   90.00
#
_symmetry.space_group_name_H-M   'P 1'
#
loop_
_entity.id
_entity.type
_entity.pdbx_description
1 polymer ?
#
loop_
_entity_poly.entity_id
_entity_poly.type
_entity_poly.pdbx_seq_one_letter_code
_entity_poly.pdbx_strand_id
1 'polypeptide(L)' 'MLTRKLGNVGFESVAIRDRRPFGLAALARYDIFPPEFLDFVRRVVPPEHHDSIVYAVDVTARNAA' A
#
# COMPACT_ATOMS: atom_id res chain seq x y z
N MET A 1 -6.44 10.75 -8.42
CA MET A 1 -6.42 9.58 -9.33
C MET A 1 -7.09 8.34 -8.72
N LEU A 2 -6.76 7.97 -7.47
CA LEU A 2 -7.37 6.83 -6.76
C LEU A 2 -8.91 6.97 -6.60
N THR A 3 -9.38 8.13 -6.13
CA THR A 3 -10.83 8.42 -5.98
C THR A 3 -11.62 8.22 -7.27
N ARG A 4 -11.07 8.67 -8.40
CA ARG A 4 -11.71 8.50 -9.72
C ARG A 4 -11.79 7.02 -10.12
N LYS A 5 -10.74 6.23 -9.85
CA LYS A 5 -10.75 4.78 -10.12
C LYS A 5 -11.80 4.05 -9.28
N LEU A 6 -11.95 4.43 -8.01
CA LEU A 6 -12.97 3.88 -7.11
C LEU A 6 -14.38 4.27 -7.56
N GLY A 7 -14.58 5.52 -8.00
CA GLY A 7 -15.85 5.96 -8.60
C GLY A 7 -16.22 5.16 -9.86
N ASN A 8 -15.25 4.85 -10.73
CA ASN A 8 -15.50 4.05 -11.94
C ASN A 8 -16.02 2.63 -11.65
N VAL A 9 -15.81 2.10 -10.45
CA VAL A 9 -16.28 0.76 -10.05
C VAL A 9 -17.46 0.82 -9.07
N GLY A 10 -18.14 1.95 -8.96
CA GLY A 10 -19.40 2.11 -8.20
C GLY A 10 -19.25 2.48 -6.73
N PHE A 11 -18.04 2.80 -6.26
CA PHE A 11 -17.85 3.32 -4.90
C PHE A 11 -18.08 4.82 -4.83
N GLU A 12 -18.81 5.26 -3.81
CA GLU A 12 -19.12 6.66 -3.52
C GLU A 12 -18.55 7.09 -2.17
N SER A 13 -18.64 8.39 -1.85
CA SER A 13 -18.22 8.94 -0.55
C SER A 13 -16.80 8.52 -0.15
N VAL A 14 -15.89 8.48 -1.13
CA VAL A 14 -14.51 8.04 -0.94
C VAL A 14 -13.75 9.08 -0.11
N ALA A 15 -13.24 8.66 1.05
CA ALA A 15 -12.38 9.45 1.90
C ALA A 15 -11.07 8.71 2.17
N ILE A 16 -9.95 9.41 1.98
CA ILE A 16 -8.63 8.94 2.40
C ILE A 16 -8.48 9.29 3.88
N ARG A 17 -8.24 8.29 4.72
CA ARG A 17 -8.18 8.43 6.17
C ARG A 17 -6.76 8.58 6.70
N ASP A 18 -5.84 7.80 6.16
CA ASP A 18 -4.45 7.81 6.59
C ASP A 18 -3.51 7.56 5.40
N ARG A 19 -2.30 8.10 5.51
CA ARG A 19 -1.17 7.82 4.63
C ARG A 19 0.07 7.64 5.50
N ARG A 20 0.49 6.39 5.64
CA ARG A 20 1.63 6.04 6.49
C ARG A 20 2.78 5.43 5.70
N PRO A 21 4.04 5.70 6.08
CA PRO A 21 5.19 4.98 5.57
C PRO A 21 4.99 3.47 5.74
N PHE A 22 5.42 2.72 4.73
CA PHE A 22 5.31 1.27 4.71
C PHE A 22 6.62 0.67 4.22
N GLY A 23 7.29 -0.01 5.13
CA GLY A 23 8.64 -0.54 4.94
C GLY A 23 8.69 -2.04 4.73
N LEU A 24 9.91 -2.53 4.58
CA LEU A 24 10.23 -3.94 4.34
C LEU A 24 9.70 -4.87 5.43
N ALA A 25 9.84 -4.48 6.70
CA ALA A 25 9.33 -5.26 7.83
C ALA A 25 7.80 -5.41 7.81
N ALA A 26 7.09 -4.43 7.21
CA ALA A 26 5.65 -4.51 7.03
C ALA A 26 5.27 -5.39 5.83
N LEU A 27 6.05 -5.35 4.73
CA LEU A 27 5.88 -6.26 3.59
C LEU A 27 5.99 -7.73 4.02
N ALA A 28 6.94 -8.05 4.89
CA ALA A 28 7.15 -9.42 5.39
C ALA A 28 5.96 -10.04 6.15
N ARG A 29 4.93 -9.25 6.48
CA ARG A 29 3.71 -9.72 7.16
C ARG A 29 2.64 -10.27 6.20
N TYR A 30 2.81 -10.10 4.90
CA TYR A 30 1.82 -10.50 3.91
C TYR A 30 2.36 -11.64 3.06
N ASP A 31 1.62 -12.75 3.03
CA ASP A 31 2.00 -13.97 2.30
C ASP A 31 2.14 -13.76 0.78
N ILE A 32 1.60 -12.66 0.25
CA ILE A 32 1.77 -12.27 -1.15
C ILE A 32 3.21 -11.87 -1.49
N PHE A 33 4.05 -11.60 -0.48
CA PHE A 33 5.45 -11.23 -0.64
C PHE A 33 6.34 -12.37 -0.15
N PRO A 34 6.79 -13.26 -1.04
CA PRO A 34 7.58 -14.42 -0.63
C PRO A 34 9.00 -14.00 -0.20
N PRO A 35 9.71 -14.83 0.56
CA PRO A 35 11.03 -14.49 1.12
C PRO A 35 12.05 -14.02 0.07
N GLU A 36 12.09 -14.66 -1.10
CA GLU A 36 13.00 -14.29 -2.19
C GLU A 36 12.75 -12.88 -2.74
N PHE A 37 11.49 -12.43 -2.71
CA PHE A 37 11.13 -11.06 -3.07
C PHE A 37 11.63 -10.08 -2.01
N LEU A 38 11.46 -10.40 -0.72
CA LEU A 38 11.93 -9.56 0.37
C LEU A 38 13.46 -9.42 0.35
N ASP A 39 14.18 -10.51 0.05
CA ASP A 39 15.63 -10.49 -0.09
C ASP A 39 16.08 -9.70 -1.33
N PHE A 40 15.34 -9.79 -2.43
CA PHE A 40 15.56 -8.92 -3.58
C PHE A 40 15.44 -7.45 -3.19
N VAL A 41 14.34 -7.06 -2.52
CA VAL A 41 14.09 -5.67 -2.09
C VAL A 41 15.19 -5.17 -1.16
N ARG A 42 15.64 -5.99 -0.19
CA ARG A 42 16.77 -5.65 0.71
C ARG A 42 18.03 -5.29 -0.06
N ARG A 43 18.31 -6.00 -1.15
CA ARG A 43 19.53 -5.82 -1.95
C ARG A 43 19.45 -4.59 -2.85
N VAL A 44 18.28 -4.27 -3.39
CA VAL A 44 18.14 -3.19 -4.38
C VAL A 44 17.74 -1.84 -3.78
N VAL A 45 17.06 -1.83 -2.64
CA VAL A 45 16.66 -0.60 -1.96
C VAL A 45 17.75 -0.19 -0.97
N PRO A 46 18.21 1.08 -0.99
CA PRO A 46 19.14 1.59 0.02
C PRO A 46 18.60 1.43 1.45
N PRO A 47 19.43 1.05 2.44
CA PRO A 47 19.00 0.81 3.82
C PRO A 47 18.19 1.96 4.45
N GLU A 48 18.55 3.20 4.14
CA GLU A 48 17.86 4.42 4.60
C GLU A 48 16.39 4.52 4.15
N HIS A 49 15.98 3.71 3.18
CA HIS A 49 14.62 3.66 2.67
C HIS A 49 13.86 2.41 3.11
N HIS A 50 14.48 1.48 3.84
CA HIS A 50 13.83 0.21 4.22
C HIS A 50 12.59 0.40 5.09
N ASP A 51 12.50 1.48 5.86
CA ASP A 51 11.35 1.79 6.70
C ASP A 51 10.21 2.54 5.96
N SER A 52 10.48 3.06 4.76
CA SER A 52 9.54 3.87 3.98
C SER A 52 9.67 3.62 2.48
N ILE A 53 9.56 2.36 2.08
CA ILE A 53 9.69 1.94 0.67
C ILE A 53 8.48 2.44 -0.14
N VAL A 54 7.28 2.34 0.44
CA VAL A 54 6.03 2.83 -0.16
C VAL A 54 5.17 3.53 0.89
N TYR A 55 4.04 4.10 0.44
CA TYR A 55 3.00 4.59 1.36
C TYR A 55 1.81 3.64 1.33
N ALA A 56 1.37 3.19 2.50
CA ALA A 56 0.04 2.61 2.66
C ALA A 56 -0.99 3.73 2.76
N VAL A 57 -2.13 3.56 2.10
CA VAL A 57 -3.23 4.53 2.11
C VAL A 57 -4.50 3.81 2.52
N ASP A 58 -5.07 4.24 3.65
CA ASP A 58 -6.35 3.70 4.11
C ASP A 58 -7.48 4.54 3.50
N VAL A 59 -8.40 3.86 2.82
CA VAL A 59 -9.52 4.50 2.11
C VAL A 59 -10.82 3.90 2.60
N THR A 60 -11.75 4.76 2.99
CA THR A 60 -13.14 4.39 3.27
C THR A 60 -14.00 4.83 2.10
N ALA A 61 -14.91 3.97 1.66
CA ALA A 61 -15.90 4.31 0.65
C ALA A 61 -17.22 3.60 0.94
N ARG A 62 -18.32 4.14 0.41
CA ARG A 62 -19.64 3.51 0.45
C ARG A 62 -19.86 2.74 -0.84
N ASN A 63 -20.31 1.49 -0.74
CA ASN A 63 -20.84 0.78 -1.89
C ASN A 63 -22.26 1.30 -2.18
N ALA A 64 -22.49 1.79 -3.40
CA ALA A 64 -23.79 2.30 -3.81
C ALA A 64 -24.69 1.23 -4.46
N ALA A 65 -24.16 0.02 -4.69
CA ALA A 65 -24.89 -1.13 -5.20
C ALA A 65 -25.73 -1.83 -4.13
#